data_AF-A0A7R9Y4V2-F1
#
_entry.id   AF-A0A7R9Y4V2-F1
#
_cell.length_a   1.000
_cell.length_b   1.000
_cell.length_c   1.000
_cell.angle_alpha   90.00
_cell.angle_beta   90.00
_cell.angle_gamma   90.00
#
_symmetry.space_group_name_H-M   'P 1'
#
loop_
_entity.id
_entity.type
_entity.pdbx_description
1 polymer ?
#
loop_
_entity_poly.entity_id
_entity_poly.type
_entity_poly.pdbx_seq_one_letter_code
_entity_poly.pdbx_strand_id
1 'polypeptide(L)'
;GGGNGGGDAAAAAADAPVSKAYTSTVAMIPPDEAWPAIQAARYALRDRGLWRWPPHVNLLYPFAPAAASATPRLIAALAAAAARVEPFDVHLEAFEHFEHKYSATLWLDPRTEPPGALDALQSALQSAAPAYHEQRSVHNGGDARGRFVPHM
;
A
#
# COMPACT_ATOMS: atom_id res chain seq x y z
N GLY A 1 -18.42 -1.47 -49.83
CA GLY A 1 -18.73 -2.39 -48.73
C GLY A 1 -17.48 -2.58 -47.92
N GLY A 2 -17.51 -2.18 -46.65
CA GLY A 2 -16.37 -2.24 -45.76
C GLY A 2 -16.03 -3.66 -45.28
N GLY A 3 -14.84 -3.80 -44.71
CA GLY A 3 -14.40 -4.99 -43.99
C GLY A 3 -13.41 -4.55 -42.91
N ASN A 4 -13.87 -4.63 -41.67
CA ASN A 4 -13.28 -4.12 -40.44
C ASN A 4 -12.18 -5.07 -39.92
N GLY A 5 -10.94 -4.60 -39.76
CA GLY A 5 -9.78 -5.39 -39.32
C GLY A 5 -9.20 -4.95 -37.96
N GLY A 6 -10.02 -4.39 -37.07
CA GLY A 6 -9.57 -3.78 -35.81
C GLY A 6 -9.73 -4.62 -34.54
N GLY A 7 -9.96 -5.93 -34.64
CA GLY A 7 -10.40 -6.76 -33.50
C GLY A 7 -9.29 -7.30 -32.58
N ASP A 8 -8.09 -7.56 -33.09
CA ASP A 8 -7.16 -8.47 -32.39
C ASP A 8 -6.10 -7.77 -31.53
N ALA A 9 -5.97 -6.44 -31.62
CA ALA A 9 -4.98 -5.69 -30.83
C ALA A 9 -5.45 -5.36 -29.40
N ALA A 10 -6.76 -5.41 -29.13
CA ALA A 10 -7.33 -5.02 -27.83
C ALA A 10 -7.35 -6.18 -26.81
N ALA A 11 -7.27 -7.43 -27.25
CA ALA A 11 -7.35 -8.61 -26.38
C ALA A 11 -5.97 -9.12 -25.90
N ALA A 12 -4.87 -8.67 -26.50
CA ALA A 12 -3.51 -9.16 -26.21
C ALA A 12 -2.79 -8.43 -25.06
N ALA A 13 -3.42 -7.43 -24.42
CA ALA A 13 -2.79 -6.63 -23.36
C ALA A 13 -2.94 -7.21 -21.93
N ALA A 14 -3.58 -8.38 -21.78
CA ALA A 14 -3.97 -8.91 -20.48
C ALA A 14 -2.94 -9.82 -19.79
N ASP A 15 -1.81 -10.17 -20.43
CA ASP A 15 -0.94 -11.26 -19.94
C ASP A 15 0.56 -10.90 -19.86
N ALA A 16 0.91 -9.60 -19.94
CA ALA A 16 2.28 -9.20 -19.66
C ALA A 16 2.58 -9.41 -18.17
N PRO A 17 3.70 -10.08 -17.80
CA PRO A 17 4.04 -10.30 -16.40
C PRO A 17 4.19 -8.95 -15.69
N VAL A 18 3.38 -8.76 -14.64
CA VAL A 18 3.38 -7.53 -13.85
C VAL A 18 4.69 -7.46 -13.08
N SER A 19 5.52 -6.46 -13.42
CA SER A 19 6.75 -6.21 -12.67
C SER A 19 6.44 -5.58 -11.33
N LYS A 20 6.99 -6.15 -10.26
CA LYS A 20 6.91 -5.66 -8.88
C LYS A 20 8.30 -5.49 -8.32
N ALA A 21 8.53 -4.39 -7.61
CA ALA A 21 9.78 -4.09 -6.95
C ALA A 21 9.53 -3.92 -5.44
N TYR A 22 10.27 -4.68 -4.63
CA TYR A 22 10.26 -4.51 -3.17
C TYR A 22 10.87 -3.19 -2.72
N THR A 23 11.45 -2.40 -3.64
CA THR A 23 11.93 -1.02 -3.46
C THR A 23 10.89 0.02 -3.89
N SER A 24 9.63 -0.37 -4.06
CA SER A 24 8.54 0.51 -4.48
C SER A 24 7.28 0.17 -3.70
N THR A 25 6.56 1.21 -3.26
CA THR A 25 5.31 1.08 -2.50
C THR A 25 4.39 2.26 -2.82
N VAL A 26 3.08 2.02 -2.74
CA VAL A 26 2.09 3.09 -2.55
C VAL A 26 1.79 3.16 -1.06
N ALA A 27 2.00 4.32 -0.45
CA ALA A 27 1.91 4.46 0.99
C ALA A 27 1.24 5.77 1.41
N MET A 28 0.65 5.74 2.60
CA MET A 28 0.27 6.93 3.34
C MET A 28 1.47 7.38 4.19
N ILE A 29 1.84 8.65 4.10
CA ILE A 29 2.97 9.23 4.84
C ILE A 29 2.37 10.25 5.82
N PRO A 30 2.68 10.16 7.13
CA PRO A 30 2.21 11.16 8.09
C PRO A 30 2.89 12.51 7.80
N PRO A 31 2.29 13.62 8.25
CA PRO A 31 2.89 14.93 8.04
C PRO A 31 4.23 15.06 8.80
N ASP A 32 5.13 15.89 8.29
CA ASP A 32 6.53 15.98 8.73
C ASP A 32 6.66 16.29 10.24
N GLU A 33 5.71 17.03 10.83
CA GLU A 33 5.69 17.33 12.27
C GLU A 33 5.59 16.08 13.17
N ALA A 34 4.99 14.98 12.68
CA ALA A 34 4.88 13.74 13.42
C ALA A 34 6.16 12.90 13.36
N TRP A 35 7.06 13.19 12.41
CA TRP A 35 8.22 12.33 12.12
C TRP A 35 9.21 12.23 13.28
N PRO A 36 9.56 13.29 14.03
CA PRO A 36 10.52 13.16 15.12
C PRO A 36 10.10 12.11 16.18
N ALA A 37 8.82 12.12 16.57
CA ALA A 37 8.29 11.16 17.55
C ALA A 37 8.29 9.73 16.99
N ILE A 38 7.83 9.56 15.74
CA ILE A 38 7.78 8.25 15.09
C ILE A 38 9.20 7.70 14.87
N GLN A 39 10.13 8.52 14.38
CA GLN A 39 11.51 8.12 14.14
C GLN A 39 12.23 7.74 15.43
N ALA A 40 11.98 8.45 16.54
CA ALA A 40 12.51 8.08 17.85
C ALA A 40 12.05 6.67 18.27
N ALA A 41 10.76 6.37 18.09
CA ALA A 41 10.24 5.02 18.33
C ALA A 41 10.91 3.99 17.41
N ARG A 42 10.91 4.22 16.09
CA ARG A 42 11.54 3.32 15.10
C ARG A 42 13.02 3.05 15.41
N TYR A 43 13.75 4.06 15.89
CA TYR A 43 15.15 3.90 16.33
C TYR A 43 15.28 3.02 17.58
N ALA A 44 14.49 3.31 18.63
CA ALA A 44 14.50 2.54 19.87
C ALA A 44 14.20 1.04 19.64
N LEU A 45 13.38 0.75 18.64
CA LEU A 45 12.92 -0.60 18.31
C LEU A 45 13.78 -1.30 17.25
N ARG A 46 14.80 -0.61 16.72
CA ARG A 46 15.68 -1.13 15.66
C ARG A 46 14.89 -1.58 14.43
N ASP A 47 13.92 -0.77 14.00
CA ASP A 47 13.16 -1.01 12.77
C ASP A 47 14.14 -1.20 11.59
N ARG A 48 14.01 -2.34 10.90
CA ARG A 48 14.84 -2.70 9.74
C ARG A 48 14.62 -1.75 8.56
N GLY A 49 13.46 -1.12 8.48
CA GLY A 49 13.09 -0.15 7.46
C GLY A 49 13.54 1.29 7.75
N LEU A 50 14.12 1.56 8.93
CA LEU A 50 14.43 2.92 9.40
C LEU A 50 15.19 3.78 8.39
N TRP A 51 16.20 3.20 7.74
CA TRP A 51 17.08 3.89 6.80
C TRP A 51 16.60 3.85 5.35
N ARG A 52 15.61 3.01 5.08
CA ARG A 52 15.12 2.74 3.73
C ARG A 52 13.90 3.58 3.39
N TRP A 53 13.03 3.77 4.37
CA TRP A 53 11.73 4.37 4.17
C TRP A 53 11.45 5.44 5.21
N PRO A 54 10.77 6.55 4.84
CA PRO A 54 10.20 7.44 5.84
C PRO A 54 9.16 6.68 6.69
N PRO A 55 8.68 7.26 7.80
CA PRO A 55 7.45 6.82 8.43
C PRO A 55 6.34 6.65 7.37
N HIS A 56 5.72 5.48 7.30
CA HIS A 56 4.70 5.22 6.28
C HIS A 56 3.79 4.06 6.67
N VAL A 57 2.58 4.04 6.13
CA VAL A 57 1.70 2.88 6.12
C VAL A 57 1.60 2.36 4.68
N ASN A 58 2.00 1.12 4.45
CA ASN A 58 1.91 0.50 3.14
C ASN A 58 0.45 0.27 2.74
N LEU A 59 0.04 0.80 1.58
CA LEU A 59 -1.29 0.59 0.99
C LEU A 59 -1.22 -0.47 -0.13
N LEU A 60 -0.19 -0.41 -0.98
CA LEU A 60 0.14 -1.43 -1.98
C LEU A 60 1.64 -1.70 -1.96
N TYR A 61 2.04 -2.89 -1.53
CA TYR A 61 3.43 -3.33 -1.48
C TYR A 61 3.54 -4.83 -1.79
N PRO A 62 4.54 -5.26 -2.59
CA PRO A 62 5.42 -4.44 -3.44
C PRO A 62 4.65 -3.75 -4.58
N PHE A 63 5.23 -2.70 -5.16
CA PHE A 63 4.59 -1.92 -6.24
C PHE A 63 5.44 -1.86 -7.52
N ALA A 64 4.92 -1.22 -8.57
CA ALA A 64 5.58 -1.10 -9.87
C ALA A 64 6.97 -0.43 -9.75
N PRO A 65 8.00 -0.92 -10.46
CA PRO A 65 9.27 -0.20 -10.54
C PRO A 65 9.08 1.20 -11.14
N ALA A 66 9.78 2.20 -10.60
CA ALA A 66 9.69 3.59 -11.09
C ALA A 66 10.00 3.71 -12.59
N ALA A 67 10.94 2.91 -13.10
CA ALA A 67 11.37 2.92 -14.50
C ALA A 67 10.47 2.10 -15.45
N ALA A 68 9.45 1.39 -14.94
CA ALA A 68 8.57 0.62 -15.80
C ALA A 68 7.64 1.55 -16.62
N SER A 69 7.48 1.26 -17.90
CA SER A 69 6.67 2.08 -18.82
C SER A 69 5.19 2.20 -18.40
N ALA A 70 4.66 1.20 -17.70
CA ALA A 70 3.29 1.20 -17.18
C ALA A 70 3.09 2.08 -15.94
N THR A 71 4.17 2.45 -15.22
CA THR A 71 4.09 3.14 -13.92
C THR A 71 3.37 4.49 -13.98
N PRO A 72 3.60 5.39 -14.95
CA PRO A 72 2.85 6.65 -15.04
C PRO A 72 1.33 6.44 -15.19
N ARG A 73 0.92 5.43 -15.96
CA ARG A 73 -0.50 5.08 -16.13
C ARG A 73 -1.10 4.55 -14.83
N LEU A 74 -0.36 3.72 -14.10
CA LEU A 74 -0.78 3.22 -12.78
C LEU A 74 -0.94 4.38 -11.78
N ILE A 75 0.01 5.32 -11.72
CA ILE A 75 -0.08 6.50 -10.86
C ILE A 75 -1.34 7.31 -11.17
N ALA A 76 -1.65 7.56 -12.44
CA ALA A 76 -2.86 8.28 -12.83
C ALA A 76 -4.14 7.54 -12.43
N ALA A 77 -4.18 6.21 -12.58
CA ALA A 77 -5.31 5.39 -12.17
C ALA A 77 -5.51 5.40 -10.64
N LEU A 78 -4.42 5.32 -9.88
CA LEU A 78 -4.44 5.40 -8.41
C LEU A 78 -4.90 6.78 -7.93
N ALA A 79 -4.42 7.87 -8.55
CA ALA A 79 -4.86 9.22 -8.22
C ALA A 79 -6.37 9.40 -8.46
N ALA A 80 -6.88 8.90 -9.59
CA ALA A 80 -8.31 8.93 -9.90
C ALA A 80 -9.15 8.06 -8.95
N ALA A 81 -8.60 6.96 -8.44
CA ALA A 81 -9.26 6.12 -7.43
C ALA A 81 -9.27 6.78 -6.04
N ALA A 82 -8.14 7.36 -5.63
CA ALA A 82 -8.02 8.08 -4.36
C ALA A 82 -8.95 9.29 -4.29
N ALA A 83 -9.09 10.04 -5.38
CA ALA A 83 -10.00 11.19 -5.47
C ALA A 83 -11.50 10.84 -5.31
N ARG A 84 -11.87 9.55 -5.31
CA ARG A 84 -13.25 9.09 -5.03
C ARG A 84 -13.48 8.78 -3.55
N VAL A 85 -12.45 8.86 -2.74
CA VAL A 85 -12.50 8.62 -1.30
C VAL A 85 -12.51 9.99 -0.64
N GLU A 86 -13.53 10.25 0.18
CA GLU A 86 -13.58 11.48 0.96
C GLU A 86 -12.39 11.54 1.93
N PRO A 87 -11.81 12.73 2.15
CA PRO A 87 -10.80 12.92 3.19
C PRO A 87 -11.30 12.41 4.55
N PHE A 88 -10.40 11.81 5.33
CA PHE A 88 -10.70 11.24 6.64
C PHE A 88 -9.54 11.49 7.60
N ASP A 89 -9.85 11.47 8.89
CA ASP A 89 -8.85 11.65 9.93
C ASP A 89 -8.16 10.33 10.28
N VAL A 90 -6.87 10.42 10.58
CA VAL A 90 -6.04 9.28 11.00
C VAL A 90 -5.41 9.60 12.35
N HIS A 91 -5.68 8.75 13.33
CA HIS A 91 -5.15 8.85 14.69
C HIS A 91 -4.16 7.72 14.94
N LEU A 92 -2.95 8.07 15.35
CA LEU A 92 -1.89 7.13 15.73
C LEU A 92 -1.89 6.99 17.26
N GLU A 93 -2.82 6.19 17.80
CA GLU A 93 -3.11 6.21 19.24
C GLU A 93 -2.43 5.08 20.03
N ALA A 94 -2.09 3.96 19.39
CA ALA A 94 -1.60 2.78 20.07
C ALA A 94 -0.37 2.19 19.39
N PHE A 95 0.61 1.81 20.22
CA PHE A 95 1.71 0.95 19.82
C PHE A 95 1.30 -0.51 20.07
N GLU A 96 1.08 -1.25 19.00
CA GLU A 96 0.89 -2.70 19.04
C GLU A 96 2.21 -3.40 18.65
N HIS A 97 2.38 -4.70 18.90
CA HIS A 97 3.58 -5.42 18.46
C HIS A 97 3.28 -6.83 17.96
N PHE A 98 4.02 -7.26 16.93
CA PHE A 98 4.13 -8.66 16.54
C PHE A 98 5.44 -9.23 17.07
N GLU A 99 5.35 -10.25 17.93
CA GLU A 99 6.51 -11.02 18.34
C GLU A 99 6.84 -12.10 17.29
N HIS A 100 8.04 -12.07 16.77
CA HIS A 100 8.66 -13.18 16.05
C HIS A 100 9.78 -13.77 16.92
N LYS A 101 10.13 -15.03 16.66
CA LYS A 101 11.12 -15.82 17.44
C LYS A 101 12.46 -15.09 17.73
N TYR A 102 12.83 -14.10 16.91
CA TYR A 102 14.07 -13.32 17.04
C TYR A 102 13.89 -11.80 16.82
N SER A 103 12.66 -11.28 16.75
CA SER A 103 12.40 -9.85 16.52
C SER A 103 11.00 -9.46 16.96
N ALA A 104 10.82 -8.25 17.48
CA ALA A 104 9.50 -7.65 17.64
C ALA A 104 9.33 -6.53 16.59
N THR A 105 8.20 -6.53 15.88
CA THR A 105 7.79 -5.39 15.04
C THR A 105 6.74 -4.63 15.83
N LEU A 106 7.08 -3.49 16.42
CA LEU A 106 6.07 -2.56 16.94
C LEU A 106 5.43 -1.87 15.74
N TRP A 107 4.12 -1.68 15.77
CA TRP A 107 3.37 -0.94 14.77
C TRP A 107 2.48 0.08 15.45
N LEU A 108 2.42 1.27 14.87
CA LEU A 108 1.39 2.25 15.22
C LEU A 108 0.10 1.84 14.49
N ASP A 109 -0.96 1.53 15.24
CA ASP A 109 -2.30 1.22 14.70
C ASP A 109 -2.97 2.53 14.21
N PRO A 110 -3.08 2.77 12.89
CA PRO A 110 -3.71 3.97 12.39
C PRO A 110 -5.23 3.81 12.43
N ARG A 111 -5.85 4.42 13.43
CA ARG A 111 -7.31 4.48 13.55
C ARG A 111 -7.85 5.56 12.65
N THR A 112 -9.01 5.29 12.04
CA THR A 112 -9.65 6.23 11.13
C THR A 112 -10.99 6.68 11.64
N GLU A 113 -11.30 7.95 11.36
CA GLU A 113 -12.64 8.51 11.50
C GLU A 113 -13.12 8.97 10.11
N PRO A 114 -14.16 8.32 9.54
CA PRO A 114 -14.93 7.20 10.09
C PRO A 114 -14.14 5.87 10.11
N PRO A 115 -14.50 4.91 10.98
CA PRO A 115 -13.86 3.61 11.01
C PRO A 115 -13.90 2.89 9.65
N GLY A 116 -12.75 2.38 9.22
CA GLY A 116 -12.62 1.64 7.95
C GLY A 116 -12.35 2.52 6.74
N ALA A 117 -12.16 3.83 6.90
CA ALA A 117 -11.83 4.72 5.79
C ALA A 117 -10.50 4.33 5.11
N LEU A 118 -9.49 3.91 5.88
CA LEU A 118 -8.22 3.45 5.33
C LEU A 118 -8.35 2.12 4.56
N ASP A 119 -9.23 1.23 5.04
CA ASP A 119 -9.60 -0.01 4.34
C ASP A 119 -10.30 0.28 3.01
N ALA A 120 -11.19 1.28 2.98
CA ALA A 120 -11.88 1.74 1.78
C ALA A 120 -10.91 2.37 0.77
N LEU A 121 -9.99 3.21 1.24
CA LEU A 121 -8.93 3.77 0.41
C LEU A 121 -8.08 2.67 -0.21
N GLN A 122 -7.59 1.75 0.61
CA GLN A 122 -6.77 0.64 0.12
C GLN A 122 -7.53 -0.20 -0.91
N SER A 123 -8.81 -0.48 -0.68
CA SER A 123 -9.66 -1.24 -1.62
C SER A 123 -9.85 -0.53 -2.96
N ALA A 124 -10.04 0.79 -2.95
CA ALA A 124 -10.16 1.60 -4.15
C ALA A 124 -8.85 1.58 -4.96
N LEU A 125 -7.71 1.73 -4.30
CA LEU A 125 -6.38 1.65 -4.91
C LEU A 125 -6.11 0.26 -5.50
N GLN A 126 -6.43 -0.80 -4.76
CA GLN A 126 -6.30 -2.19 -5.22
C GLN A 126 -7.12 -2.47 -6.48
N SER A 127 -8.35 -1.95 -6.53
CA SER A 127 -9.25 -2.13 -7.67
C SER A 127 -8.72 -1.41 -8.93
N ALA A 128 -8.03 -0.29 -8.76
CA ALA A 128 -7.36 0.43 -9.85
C ALA A 128 -6.05 -0.24 -10.31
N ALA A 129 -5.44 -1.07 -9.47
CA ALA A 129 -4.21 -1.79 -9.75
C ALA A 129 -4.29 -3.28 -9.33
N PRO A 130 -5.17 -4.09 -9.97
CA PRO A 130 -5.54 -5.43 -9.49
C PRO A 130 -4.37 -6.40 -9.29
N ALA A 131 -3.30 -6.20 -10.04
CA ALA A 131 -2.12 -7.05 -9.95
C ALA A 131 -1.31 -6.87 -8.66
N TYR A 132 -1.44 -5.75 -7.93
CA TYR A 132 -0.61 -5.39 -6.77
C TYR A 132 -1.31 -5.68 -5.43
N HIS A 133 -1.63 -6.94 -5.17
CA HIS A 133 -2.53 -7.35 -4.08
C HIS A 133 -1.84 -7.96 -2.85
N GLU A 134 -0.51 -8.08 -2.83
CA GLU A 134 0.18 -8.78 -1.74
C GLU A 134 -0.08 -8.17 -0.37
N GLN A 135 -0.27 -6.85 -0.26
CA GLN A 135 -0.53 -6.18 1.02
C GLN A 135 -1.79 -6.70 1.73
N ARG A 136 -2.79 -7.23 0.99
CA ARG A 136 -3.96 -7.92 1.56
C ARG A 136 -3.72 -9.42 1.81
N SER A 137 -2.73 -10.00 1.14
CA SER A 137 -2.47 -11.44 1.15
C SER A 137 -1.49 -11.88 2.24
N VAL A 138 -0.72 -10.98 2.85
CA VAL A 138 0.22 -11.35 3.93
C VAL A 138 -0.53 -11.49 5.26
N HIS A 139 -0.76 -12.72 5.72
CA HIS A 139 -0.85 -13.07 7.14
C HIS A 139 -0.14 -14.40 7.39
N ASN A 140 0.97 -14.33 8.12
CA ASN A 140 1.55 -15.48 8.81
C ASN A 140 1.10 -15.42 10.27
N GLY A 141 0.00 -16.11 10.58
CA GLY A 141 -0.44 -16.41 11.95
C GLY A 141 -1.67 -15.62 12.42
N GLY A 142 -2.80 -16.33 12.61
CA GLY A 142 -3.93 -15.90 13.45
C GLY A 142 -5.02 -15.08 12.74
N ASP A 143 -6.22 -15.66 12.69
CA ASP A 143 -7.58 -15.09 12.53
C ASP A 143 -8.01 -14.11 11.40
N ALA A 144 -7.14 -13.39 10.69
CA ALA A 144 -7.59 -12.36 9.72
C ALA A 144 -7.32 -12.67 8.23
N ARG A 145 -7.81 -13.81 7.71
CA ARG A 145 -7.67 -14.12 6.27
C ARG A 145 -8.37 -13.05 5.40
N GLY A 146 -7.60 -12.28 4.61
CA GLY A 146 -8.10 -11.35 3.60
C GLY A 146 -8.35 -9.91 4.05
N ARG A 147 -7.97 -9.56 5.29
CA ARG A 147 -8.10 -8.20 5.82
C ARG A 147 -6.81 -7.41 5.60
N PHE A 148 -6.95 -6.17 5.14
CA PHE A 148 -5.83 -5.23 5.12
C PHE A 148 -5.56 -4.78 6.57
N VAL A 149 -4.32 -4.92 7.00
CA VAL A 149 -3.90 -4.58 8.36
C VAL A 149 -2.89 -3.44 8.25
N PRO A 150 -3.35 -2.18 8.34
CA PRO A 150 -2.50 -1.02 8.19
C PRO A 150 -1.54 -0.95 9.38
N HIS A 151 -0.24 -0.89 9.09
CA HIS A 151 0.81 -0.81 10.09
C HIS A 151 1.90 0.15 9.62
N MET A 152 2.55 0.81 10.58
CA MET A 152 3.73 1.65 10.41
C MET A 152 4.93 1.03 11.09
#